data_AF-A0A9X5CP60-F1
#
_entry.id   AF-A0A9X5CP60-F1
#
_cell.length_a   1.000
_cell.length_b   1.000
_cell.length_c   1.000
_cell.angle_alpha   90.00
_cell.angle_beta   90.00
_cell.angle_gamma   90.00
#
_symmetry.space_group_name_H-M   'P 1'
#
loop_
_entity.id
_entity.type
_entity.pdbx_description
1 polymer ?
#
loop_
_entity_poly.entity_id
_entity_poly.type
_entity_poly.pdbx_seq_one_letter_code
_entity_poly.pdbx_strand_id
1 'polypeptide(L)'
;GLDLLRELPEGARVEERWTRDRWSFTAHRDRVAAGEPPQPRRDDAVTAANKLAAREREQARLEAQEALDDPLVMAARRLSGEAFAGEVVDVVMAYSESKRPSPRPLVTVRTDDRPHLGERVKAYRSLGGKPQTAEFVEYAAGPEDGLLVLRIMDKMGRGKEPEPGSVPEKGDRLCFTLFEHEPRGGAKLPDPEETPWTHGGPPGEEPAPEPADPVTEEDVL
;
A
#
# COMPACT_ATOMS: atom_id res chain seq x y z
N GLY A 1 27.25 18.53 6.42
CA GLY A 1 26.72 17.42 5.60
C GLY A 1 25.74 16.61 6.42
N LEU A 2 26.24 15.75 7.31
CA LEU A 2 25.41 14.98 8.26
C LEU A 2 24.59 15.85 9.22
N ASP A 3 25.13 16.99 9.66
CA ASP A 3 24.38 17.88 10.56
C ASP A 3 23.14 18.48 9.88
N LEU A 4 23.20 18.76 8.57
CA LEU A 4 22.04 19.22 7.79
C LEU A 4 20.99 18.12 7.62
N LEU A 5 21.41 16.86 7.51
CA LEU A 5 20.47 15.72 7.45
C LEU A 5 19.78 15.49 8.79
N ARG A 6 20.44 15.79 9.91
CA ARG A 6 19.86 15.71 11.26
C ARG A 6 18.83 16.80 11.55
N GLU A 7 18.84 17.89 10.79
CA GLU A 7 17.85 18.98 10.90
C GLU A 7 16.56 18.69 10.13
N LEU A 8 16.54 17.66 9.26
CA LEU A 8 15.33 17.30 8.55
C LEU A 8 14.28 16.73 9.52
N PRO A 9 13.01 17.13 9.37
CA PRO A 9 11.94 16.56 10.16
C PRO A 9 11.80 15.07 9.85
N GLU A 10 11.38 14.32 10.87
CA GLU A 10 11.02 12.93 10.71
C GLU A 10 9.83 12.79 9.73
N GLY A 11 9.86 11.74 8.91
CA GLY A 11 8.76 11.44 7.99
C GLY A 11 7.48 11.14 8.75
N ALA A 12 6.34 11.61 8.24
CA ALA A 12 5.05 11.53 8.93
C ALA A 12 4.62 10.09 9.28
N ARG A 13 5.14 9.08 8.58
CA ARG A 13 4.76 7.66 8.77
C ARG A 13 5.81 6.84 9.53
N VAL A 14 6.90 7.46 9.98
CA VAL A 14 7.94 6.73 10.74
C VAL A 14 7.39 6.16 12.04
N GLU A 15 6.58 6.93 12.78
CA GLU A 15 5.97 6.48 14.04
C GLU A 15 5.05 5.24 13.84
N GLU A 16 4.28 5.23 12.75
CA GLU A 16 3.42 4.09 12.40
C GLU A 16 4.24 2.84 12.08
N ARG A 17 5.31 2.98 11.26
CA ARG A 17 6.22 1.88 10.94
C ARG A 17 6.88 1.32 12.21
N TRP A 18 7.38 2.21 13.07
CA TRP A 18 7.99 1.81 14.35
C TRP A 18 7.00 1.06 15.25
N THR A 19 5.76 1.52 15.33
CA THR A 19 4.71 0.84 16.10
C THR A 19 4.44 -0.56 15.55
N ARG A 20 4.39 -0.72 14.22
CA ARG A 20 4.21 -2.01 13.55
C ARG A 20 5.39 -2.97 13.82
N ASP A 21 6.62 -2.48 13.78
CA ASP A 21 7.82 -3.27 14.07
C ASP A 21 7.80 -3.77 15.51
N ARG A 22 7.42 -2.90 16.46
CA ARG A 22 7.22 -3.30 17.87
C ARG A 22 6.17 -4.38 18.02
N TRP A 23 5.06 -4.30 17.28
CA TRP A 23 4.04 -5.35 17.29
C TRP A 23 4.54 -6.66 16.67
N SER A 24 5.28 -6.60 15.56
CA SER A 24 5.88 -7.77 14.93
C SER A 24 6.84 -8.48 15.89
N PHE A 25 7.72 -7.72 16.55
CA PHE A 25 8.63 -8.24 17.57
C PHE A 25 7.88 -8.85 18.75
N THR A 26 6.87 -8.14 19.27
CA THR A 26 6.07 -8.61 20.41
C THR A 26 5.35 -9.91 20.09
N ALA A 27 4.72 -10.00 18.91
CA ALA A 27 4.06 -11.22 18.45
C ALA A 27 5.05 -12.38 18.31
N HIS A 28 6.25 -12.14 17.77
CA HIS A 28 7.29 -13.16 17.69
C HIS A 28 7.73 -13.64 19.08
N ARG A 29 7.97 -12.73 20.02
CA ARG A 29 8.32 -13.07 21.40
C ARG A 29 7.24 -13.91 22.07
N ASP A 30 5.98 -13.50 21.95
CA ASP A 30 4.84 -14.19 22.58
C ASP A 30 4.67 -15.60 22.03
N ARG A 31 4.89 -15.76 20.71
CA ARG A 31 4.93 -17.06 20.02
C ARG A 31 5.98 -18.00 20.60
N VAL A 32 7.20 -17.51 20.79
CA VAL A 32 8.31 -18.27 21.39
C VAL A 32 8.00 -18.61 22.85
N ALA A 33 7.46 -17.67 23.62
CA ALA A 33 7.09 -17.89 25.01
C ALA A 33 5.95 -18.91 25.18
N ALA A 34 5.06 -19.01 24.19
CA ALA A 34 4.00 -20.02 24.14
C ALA A 34 4.51 -21.44 23.84
N GLY A 35 5.81 -21.61 23.58
CA GLY A 35 6.39 -22.91 23.26
C GLY A 35 6.05 -23.39 21.85
N GLU A 36 5.69 -22.49 20.93
CA GLU A 36 5.58 -22.85 19.52
C GLU A 36 6.94 -23.38 19.00
N PRO A 37 6.92 -24.34 18.06
CA PRO A 37 8.15 -24.87 17.50
C PRO A 37 9.09 -23.77 16.99
N PRO A 38 10.41 -23.90 17.20
CA PRO A 38 11.37 -22.94 16.67
C PRO A 38 11.27 -22.88 15.15
N GLN A 39 11.73 -21.76 14.57
CA GLN A 39 11.73 -21.62 13.12
C GLN A 39 12.57 -22.74 12.48
N PRO A 40 12.02 -23.50 11.53
CA PRO A 40 12.75 -24.59 10.91
C PRO A 40 13.94 -24.05 10.10
N ARG A 41 15.00 -24.85 9.97
CA ARG A 41 16.17 -24.50 9.13
C ARG A 41 15.79 -24.33 7.65
N ARG A 42 14.77 -25.07 7.21
CA ARG A 42 14.21 -24.99 5.86
C ARG A 42 12.70 -24.85 5.98
N ASP A 43 12.17 -23.77 5.44
CA ASP A 43 10.73 -23.59 5.33
C ASP A 43 10.18 -24.53 4.25
N ASP A 44 8.97 -25.06 4.47
CA ASP A 44 8.20 -25.67 3.39
C ASP A 44 7.80 -24.62 2.34
N ALA A 45 7.33 -25.07 1.18
CA ALA A 45 7.02 -24.17 0.06
C ALA A 45 5.95 -23.13 0.41
N VAL A 46 4.90 -23.50 1.16
CA VAL A 46 3.81 -22.60 1.54
C VAL A 46 4.29 -21.58 2.58
N THR A 47 5.04 -22.02 3.58
CA THR A 47 5.65 -21.13 4.58
C THR A 47 6.63 -20.15 3.93
N ALA A 48 7.49 -20.62 3.04
CA ALA A 48 8.44 -19.79 2.31
C ALA A 48 7.73 -18.75 1.44
N ALA A 49 6.70 -19.16 0.69
CA ALA A 49 5.90 -18.27 -0.15
C ALA A 49 5.13 -17.23 0.69
N ASN A 50 4.56 -17.61 1.84
CA ASN A 50 3.91 -16.67 2.75
C ASN A 50 4.89 -15.62 3.29
N LYS A 51 6.10 -16.03 3.69
CA LYS A 51 7.16 -15.10 4.15
C LYS A 51 7.60 -14.15 3.03
N LEU A 52 7.77 -14.67 1.81
CA LEU A 52 8.11 -13.84 0.65
C LEU A 52 7.00 -12.82 0.37
N ALA A 53 5.75 -13.26 0.27
CA ALA A 53 4.60 -12.38 0.05
C ALA A 53 4.43 -11.34 1.17
N ALA A 54 4.78 -11.68 2.42
CA ALA A 54 4.82 -10.70 3.50
C ALA A 54 5.90 -9.64 3.25
N ARG A 55 7.14 -10.04 2.91
CA ARG A 55 8.25 -9.12 2.63
C ARG A 55 7.98 -8.21 1.44
N GLU A 56 7.44 -8.74 0.35
CA GLU A 56 7.07 -7.96 -0.84
C GLU A 56 6.03 -6.88 -0.51
N ARG A 57 5.04 -7.21 0.33
CA ARG A 57 4.05 -6.22 0.80
C ARG A 57 4.65 -5.16 1.69
N GLU A 58 5.51 -5.54 2.63
CA GLU A 58 6.17 -4.57 3.50
C GLU A 58 7.13 -3.67 2.70
N GLN A 59 7.85 -4.21 1.72
CA GLN A 59 8.66 -3.45 0.78
C GLN A 59 7.82 -2.45 -0.03
N ALA A 60 6.74 -2.91 -0.65
CA ALA A 60 5.84 -2.04 -1.41
C ALA A 60 5.19 -0.95 -0.53
N ARG A 61 4.85 -1.27 0.72
CA ARG A 61 4.36 -0.28 1.69
C ARG A 61 5.46 0.75 1.99
N LEU A 62 6.68 0.33 2.30
CA LEU A 62 7.79 1.23 2.61
C LEU A 62 8.01 2.21 1.46
N GLU A 63 8.13 1.70 0.23
CA GLU A 63 8.33 2.53 -0.96
C GLU A 63 7.20 3.54 -1.20
N ALA A 64 5.95 3.12 -0.97
CA ALA A 64 4.80 4.02 -1.08
C ALA A 64 4.84 5.12 -0.01
N GLN A 65 5.21 4.77 1.23
CA GLN A 65 5.29 5.73 2.33
C GLN A 65 6.47 6.69 2.19
N GLU A 66 7.63 6.23 1.73
CA GLU A 66 8.78 7.09 1.42
C GLU A 66 8.42 8.12 0.36
N ALA A 67 7.70 7.71 -0.70
CA ALA A 67 7.20 8.66 -1.69
C ALA A 67 6.25 9.69 -1.09
N LEU A 68 5.38 9.29 -0.16
CA LEU A 68 4.43 10.22 0.47
C LEU A 68 5.07 11.14 1.51
N ASP A 69 6.19 10.73 2.12
CA ASP A 69 6.89 11.48 3.16
C ASP A 69 7.98 12.40 2.57
N ASP A 70 8.57 12.05 1.41
CA ASP A 70 9.64 12.81 0.76
C ASP A 70 9.21 13.37 -0.63
N PRO A 71 9.14 14.71 -0.80
CA PRO A 71 8.81 15.34 -2.08
C PRO A 71 9.74 14.98 -3.24
N LEU A 72 11.02 14.69 -3.00
CA LEU A 72 11.97 14.30 -4.06
C LEU A 72 11.71 12.88 -4.55
N VAL A 73 11.37 11.97 -3.64
CA VAL A 73 10.94 10.61 -4.01
C VAL A 73 9.62 10.68 -4.79
N MET A 74 8.67 11.50 -4.35
CA MET A 74 7.43 11.74 -5.11
C MET A 74 7.69 12.34 -6.50
N ALA A 75 8.63 13.29 -6.62
CA ALA A 75 8.98 13.89 -7.91
C ALA A 75 9.51 12.85 -8.90
N ALA A 76 10.33 11.89 -8.45
CA ALA A 76 10.78 10.78 -9.29
C ALA A 76 9.60 9.90 -9.75
N ARG A 77 8.65 9.59 -8.85
CA ARG A 77 7.42 8.85 -9.21
C ARG A 77 6.54 9.60 -10.20
N ARG A 78 6.50 10.93 -10.13
CA ARG A 78 5.78 11.78 -11.12
C ARG A 78 6.45 11.74 -12.49
N LEU A 79 7.77 11.84 -12.54
CA LEU A 79 8.57 11.74 -13.77
C LEU A 79 8.44 10.37 -14.44
N SER A 80 8.32 9.28 -13.66
CA SER A 80 8.09 7.94 -14.20
C SER A 80 6.64 7.66 -14.60
N GLY A 81 5.72 8.61 -14.41
CA GLY A 81 4.30 8.45 -14.71
C GLY A 81 3.52 7.62 -13.67
N GLU A 82 4.12 7.29 -12.52
CA GLU A 82 3.50 6.54 -11.43
C GLU A 82 2.73 7.43 -10.43
N ALA A 83 2.85 8.74 -10.57
CA ALA A 83 2.12 9.75 -9.81
C ALA A 83 1.89 10.99 -10.66
N PHE A 84 1.01 11.88 -10.21
CA PHE A 84 0.83 13.20 -10.81
C PHE A 84 0.33 14.20 -9.78
N ALA A 85 0.72 15.47 -9.96
CA ALA A 85 0.19 16.60 -9.23
C ALA A 85 -0.60 17.52 -10.17
N GLY A 86 -1.69 18.09 -9.67
CA GLY A 86 -2.52 18.96 -10.48
C GLY A 86 -3.48 19.82 -9.67
N GLU A 87 -4.07 20.79 -10.36
CA GLU A 87 -5.08 21.69 -9.81
C GLU A 87 -6.48 21.20 -10.20
N VAL A 88 -7.39 21.16 -9.24
CA VAL A 88 -8.80 20.85 -9.49
C VAL A 88 -9.47 22.03 -10.17
N VAL A 89 -9.94 21.84 -11.39
CA VAL A 89 -10.58 22.91 -12.18
C VAL A 89 -12.10 22.85 -12.16
N ASP A 90 -12.65 21.68 -11.90
CA ASP A 90 -14.10 21.46 -11.82
C ASP A 90 -14.43 20.26 -10.94
N VAL A 91 -15.60 20.30 -10.30
CA VAL A 91 -16.12 19.23 -9.44
C VAL A 91 -17.62 19.10 -9.66
N VAL A 92 -18.03 17.95 -10.19
CA VAL A 92 -19.43 17.64 -10.46
C VAL A 92 -19.87 16.51 -9.55
N MET A 93 -20.87 16.78 -8.70
CA MET A 93 -21.45 15.73 -7.87
C MET A 93 -22.19 14.71 -8.74
N ALA A 94 -21.80 13.44 -8.62
CA ALA A 94 -22.50 12.31 -9.18
C ALA A 94 -22.72 11.23 -8.10
N TYR A 95 -23.55 10.23 -8.41
CA TYR A 95 -23.96 9.18 -7.48
C TYR A 95 -23.93 7.82 -8.17
N SER A 96 -23.67 6.77 -7.40
CA SER A 96 -23.71 5.39 -7.90
C SER A 96 -25.13 4.98 -8.29
N GLU A 97 -25.26 4.23 -9.38
CA GLU A 97 -26.52 3.60 -9.80
C GLU A 97 -26.83 2.39 -8.91
N SER A 98 -27.55 2.62 -7.81
CA SER A 98 -27.98 1.55 -6.91
C SER A 98 -29.26 1.93 -6.17
N LYS A 99 -29.90 0.95 -5.50
CA LYS A 99 -31.10 1.19 -4.67
C LYS A 99 -30.84 2.20 -3.53
N ARG A 100 -29.59 2.36 -3.10
CA ARG A 100 -29.15 3.36 -2.12
C ARG A 100 -27.94 4.10 -2.71
N PRO A 101 -28.18 5.15 -3.52
CA PRO A 101 -27.12 5.86 -4.21
C PRO A 101 -26.09 6.41 -3.24
N SER A 102 -24.82 6.12 -3.51
CA SER A 102 -23.67 6.62 -2.76
C SER A 102 -22.95 7.70 -3.57
N PRO A 103 -22.37 8.74 -2.93
CA PRO A 103 -21.65 9.79 -3.64
C PRO A 103 -20.50 9.25 -4.49
N ARG A 104 -20.40 9.73 -5.73
CA ARG A 104 -19.35 9.42 -6.73
C ARG A 104 -18.98 10.70 -7.51
N PRO A 105 -18.50 11.76 -6.84
CA PRO A 105 -18.17 13.01 -7.53
C PRO A 105 -17.09 12.78 -8.58
N LEU A 106 -17.26 13.50 -9.69
CA LEU A 106 -16.29 13.61 -10.77
C LEU A 106 -15.49 14.89 -10.53
N VAL A 107 -14.17 14.75 -10.53
CA VAL A 107 -13.21 15.81 -10.26
C VAL A 107 -12.34 15.94 -11.50
N THR A 108 -12.36 17.12 -12.11
CA THR A 108 -11.52 17.44 -13.26
C THR A 108 -10.24 18.09 -12.75
N VAL A 109 -9.10 17.46 -13.04
CA VAL A 109 -7.77 17.90 -12.60
C VAL A 109 -6.94 18.30 -13.81
N ARG A 110 -6.34 19.49 -13.75
CA ARG A 110 -5.34 19.95 -14.72
C ARG A 110 -3.95 19.61 -14.21
N THR A 111 -3.16 18.89 -14.99
CA THR A 111 -1.79 18.49 -14.66
C THR A 111 -0.86 18.70 -15.85
N ASP A 112 0.40 19.01 -15.54
CA ASP A 112 1.50 19.04 -16.52
C ASP A 112 2.27 17.71 -16.56
N ASP A 113 1.95 16.77 -15.66
CA ASP A 113 2.57 15.45 -15.61
C ASP A 113 1.97 14.52 -16.66
N ARG A 114 2.70 13.43 -16.99
CA ARG A 114 2.26 12.41 -17.95
C ARG A 114 2.05 11.06 -17.25
N PRO A 115 1.01 10.93 -16.42
CA PRO A 115 0.76 9.69 -15.68
C PRO A 115 0.36 8.54 -16.62
N HIS A 116 0.74 7.31 -16.28
CA HIS A 116 0.39 6.08 -16.98
C HIS A 116 -1.07 5.68 -16.71
N LEU A 117 -2.00 6.50 -17.19
CA LEU A 117 -3.43 6.25 -17.04
C LEU A 117 -3.95 5.36 -18.18
N GLY A 118 -4.87 4.48 -17.81
CA GLY A 118 -5.62 3.61 -18.71
C GLY A 118 -7.07 3.50 -18.22
N GLU A 119 -7.91 2.79 -18.96
CA GLU A 119 -9.31 2.63 -18.59
C GLU A 119 -9.46 2.03 -17.18
N ARG A 120 -10.23 2.70 -16.31
CA ARG A 120 -10.51 2.27 -14.93
C ARG A 120 -9.26 2.11 -14.04
N VAL A 121 -8.14 2.72 -14.40
CA VAL A 121 -6.95 2.76 -13.53
C VAL A 121 -7.30 3.54 -12.27
N LYS A 122 -6.88 3.00 -11.12
CA LYS A 122 -7.08 3.64 -9.82
C LYS A 122 -5.98 4.65 -9.56
N ALA A 123 -6.37 5.76 -8.97
CA ALA A 123 -5.50 6.77 -8.43
C ALA A 123 -5.78 6.93 -6.93
N TYR A 124 -4.77 7.27 -6.14
CA TYR A 124 -4.89 7.38 -4.69
C TYR A 124 -4.34 8.73 -4.23
N ARG A 125 -5.08 9.43 -3.39
CA ARG A 125 -4.56 10.63 -2.70
C ARG A 125 -4.55 10.43 -1.20
N SER A 126 -3.66 11.11 -0.49
CA SER A 126 -3.66 11.08 0.97
C SER A 126 -4.69 12.08 1.50
N LEU A 127 -5.69 11.56 2.23
CA LEU A 127 -6.72 12.34 2.91
C LEU A 127 -6.59 12.10 4.42
N GLY A 128 -6.06 13.08 5.15
CA GLY A 128 -5.82 12.96 6.59
C GLY A 128 -4.95 11.75 6.94
N GLY A 129 -3.92 11.48 6.13
CA GLY A 129 -3.01 10.34 6.28
C GLY A 129 -3.51 9.03 5.66
N LYS A 130 -4.80 8.91 5.33
CA LYS A 130 -5.39 7.68 4.78
C LYS A 130 -5.50 7.74 3.26
N PRO A 131 -5.33 6.62 2.54
CA PRO A 131 -5.59 6.59 1.10
C PRO A 131 -7.08 6.79 0.83
N GLN A 132 -7.38 7.76 -0.03
CA GLN A 132 -8.67 7.90 -0.70
C GLN A 132 -8.52 7.47 -2.15
N THR A 133 -9.39 6.57 -2.59
CA THR A 133 -9.39 5.99 -3.93
C THR A 133 -10.19 6.88 -4.89
N ALA A 134 -9.61 7.10 -6.05
CA ALA A 134 -10.24 7.64 -7.23
C ALA A 134 -10.07 6.67 -8.41
N GLU A 135 -10.96 6.75 -9.39
CA GLU A 135 -10.90 5.98 -10.63
C GLU A 135 -10.78 6.94 -11.80
N PHE A 136 -9.84 6.69 -12.70
CA PHE A 136 -9.73 7.45 -13.94
C PHE A 136 -10.90 7.11 -14.86
N VAL A 137 -11.61 8.16 -15.30
CA VAL A 137 -12.76 8.04 -16.20
C VAL A 137 -12.33 8.30 -17.64
N GLU A 138 -11.80 9.49 -17.91
CA GLU A 138 -11.41 9.91 -19.25
C GLU A 138 -10.52 11.17 -19.21
N TYR A 139 -9.94 11.51 -20.37
CA TYR A 139 -9.35 12.81 -20.61
C TYR A 139 -10.44 13.76 -21.13
N ALA A 140 -10.68 14.90 -20.47
CA ALA A 140 -11.79 15.79 -20.82
C ALA A 140 -11.64 16.46 -22.20
N ALA A 141 -10.40 16.69 -22.65
CA ALA A 141 -10.09 17.29 -23.95
C ALA A 141 -9.07 16.46 -24.76
N GLY A 142 -8.77 15.24 -24.31
CA GLY A 142 -7.75 14.37 -24.87
C GLY A 142 -6.43 14.36 -24.08
N PRO A 143 -5.51 13.40 -24.36
CA PRO A 143 -4.32 13.18 -23.53
C PRO A 143 -3.32 14.34 -23.47
N GLU A 144 -3.21 15.12 -24.54
CA GLU A 144 -2.21 16.19 -24.65
C GLU A 144 -2.59 17.47 -23.87
N ASP A 145 -3.86 17.63 -23.50
CA ASP A 145 -4.36 18.83 -22.82
C ASP A 145 -4.23 18.77 -21.29
N GLY A 146 -3.78 17.64 -20.73
CA GLY A 146 -3.52 17.49 -19.29
C GLY A 146 -4.76 17.57 -18.40
N LEU A 147 -5.97 17.44 -18.96
CA LEU A 147 -7.24 17.48 -18.22
C LEU A 147 -7.76 16.06 -17.95
N LEU A 148 -7.66 15.64 -16.70
CA LEU A 148 -8.04 14.31 -16.22
C LEU A 148 -9.37 14.36 -15.49
N VAL A 149 -10.30 13.46 -15.81
CA VAL A 149 -11.54 13.28 -15.03
C VAL A 149 -11.37 12.07 -14.12
N LEU A 150 -11.43 12.32 -12.81
CA LEU A 150 -11.32 11.31 -11.76
C LEU A 150 -12.64 11.17 -11.02
N ARG A 151 -13.10 9.94 -10.81
CA ARG A 151 -14.25 9.64 -9.95
C ARG A 151 -13.78 9.28 -8.56
N ILE A 152 -14.19 10.02 -7.53
CA ILE A 152 -13.90 9.67 -6.13
C ILE A 152 -14.79 8.50 -5.69
N MET A 153 -14.19 7.48 -5.09
CA MET A 153 -14.86 6.21 -4.82
C MET A 153 -15.19 5.98 -3.33
N ASP A 154 -14.35 6.46 -2.42
CA ASP A 154 -14.45 6.18 -1.00
C ASP A 154 -14.10 7.39 -0.11
N LYS A 155 -14.10 7.17 1.21
CA LYS A 155 -13.74 8.16 2.26
C LYS A 155 -14.56 9.46 2.26
N MET A 156 -15.81 9.41 1.81
CA MET A 156 -16.76 10.54 1.83
C MET A 156 -17.82 10.44 2.94
N GLY A 157 -17.54 9.66 4.00
CA GLY A 157 -18.53 9.34 5.02
C GLY A 157 -19.54 8.27 4.59
N ARG A 158 -20.55 8.05 5.44
CA ARG A 158 -21.61 7.03 5.25
C ARG A 158 -22.93 7.61 4.73
N GLY A 159 -23.02 8.94 4.65
CA GLY A 159 -24.21 9.67 4.27
C GLY A 159 -24.37 9.83 2.76
N LYS A 160 -25.51 10.41 2.37
CA LYS A 160 -25.76 10.86 0.99
C LYS A 160 -25.00 12.15 0.69
N GLU A 161 -24.76 12.98 1.69
CA GLU A 161 -23.89 14.15 1.59
C GLU A 161 -22.49 13.76 2.05
N PRO A 162 -21.45 14.06 1.25
CA PRO A 162 -20.07 13.85 1.63
C PRO A 162 -19.70 14.59 2.92
N GLU A 163 -18.84 13.99 3.74
CA GLU A 163 -18.26 14.69 4.90
C GLU A 163 -17.43 15.91 4.44
N PRO A 164 -17.46 17.05 5.16
CA PRO A 164 -16.67 18.23 4.80
C PRO A 164 -15.18 17.91 4.62
N GLY A 165 -14.57 18.43 3.56
CA GLY A 165 -13.16 18.18 3.22
C GLY A 165 -12.86 16.82 2.58
N SER A 166 -13.86 15.93 2.44
CA SER A 166 -13.65 14.61 1.81
C SER A 166 -13.63 14.64 0.28
N VAL A 167 -14.27 15.64 -0.32
CA VAL A 167 -14.29 15.88 -1.76
C VAL A 167 -13.40 17.09 -2.05
N PRO A 168 -12.53 17.04 -3.06
CA PRO A 168 -11.77 18.22 -3.47
C PRO A 168 -12.66 19.41 -3.81
N GLU A 169 -12.13 20.61 -3.62
CA GLU A 169 -12.73 21.85 -4.08
C GLU A 169 -11.99 22.39 -5.30
N LYS A 170 -12.67 23.24 -6.07
CA LYS A 170 -12.06 23.93 -7.20
C LYS A 170 -10.93 24.85 -6.72
N GLY A 171 -9.75 24.72 -7.32
CA GLY A 171 -8.53 25.41 -6.96
C GLY A 171 -7.60 24.59 -6.06
N ASP A 172 -8.05 23.44 -5.55
CA ASP A 172 -7.19 22.57 -4.74
C ASP A 172 -6.03 22.02 -5.57
N ARG A 173 -4.82 22.07 -5.00
CA ARG A 173 -3.64 21.40 -5.55
C ARG A 173 -3.46 20.06 -4.87
N LEU A 174 -3.60 18.99 -5.65
CA LEU A 174 -3.57 17.63 -5.14
C LEU A 174 -2.46 16.83 -5.82
N CYS A 175 -1.94 15.85 -5.08
CA CYS A 175 -1.06 14.82 -5.61
C CYS A 175 -1.79 13.48 -5.54
N PHE A 176 -1.83 12.78 -6.67
CA PHE A 176 -2.35 11.43 -6.80
C PHE A 176 -1.23 10.46 -7.16
N THR A 177 -1.30 9.25 -6.64
CA THR A 177 -0.40 8.13 -6.96
C THR A 177 -1.17 7.05 -7.70
N LEU A 178 -0.52 6.31 -8.59
CA LEU A 178 -1.11 5.15 -9.27
C LEU A 178 -0.81 3.83 -8.52
N PHE A 179 -0.02 3.91 -7.46
CA PHE A 179 0.23 2.82 -6.52
C PHE A 179 -0.58 3.00 -5.23
N GLU A 180 -0.92 1.87 -4.59
CA GLU A 180 -1.61 1.82 -3.30
C GLU A 180 -0.68 2.27 -2.16
N HIS A 181 -1.22 3.06 -1.22
CA HIS A 181 -0.46 3.46 -0.02
C HIS A 181 -0.35 2.32 1.00
N GLU A 182 -1.31 1.40 0.94
CA GLU A 182 -1.41 0.21 1.79
C GLU A 182 -1.67 -1.02 0.90
N PRO A 183 -0.63 -1.59 0.27
CA PRO A 183 -0.79 -2.70 -0.65
C PRO A 183 -1.42 -3.92 0.05
N ARG A 184 -2.43 -4.51 -0.59
CA ARG A 184 -3.13 -5.68 -0.05
C ARG A 184 -2.34 -6.98 -0.24
N GLY A 185 -2.71 -7.96 0.59
CA GLY A 185 -2.38 -9.38 0.42
C GLY A 185 -2.63 -9.89 -0.99
N GLY A 186 -1.72 -10.70 -1.52
CA GLY A 186 -2.04 -11.59 -2.62
C GLY A 186 -3.12 -12.61 -2.25
N ALA A 187 -3.53 -13.45 -3.20
CA ALA A 187 -4.50 -14.51 -2.95
C ALA A 187 -4.03 -15.45 -1.83
N LYS A 188 -4.98 -16.08 -1.12
CA LYS A 188 -4.66 -17.12 -0.14
C LYS A 188 -3.92 -18.25 -0.88
N LEU A 189 -2.77 -18.64 -0.36
CA LEU A 189 -2.05 -19.83 -0.82
C LEU A 189 -2.84 -21.10 -0.47
N PRO A 190 -2.64 -22.19 -1.23
CA PRO A 190 -3.21 -23.49 -0.88
C PRO A 190 -2.71 -23.94 0.50
N ASP A 191 -3.47 -24.83 1.14
CA ASP A 191 -3.00 -25.49 2.35
C ASP A 191 -1.80 -26.41 2.01
N PRO A 192 -0.86 -26.68 2.93
CA PRO A 192 0.37 -27.42 2.63
C PRO A 192 0.16 -28.76 1.93
N GLU A 193 -0.90 -29.48 2.31
CA GLU A 193 -1.30 -30.78 1.75
C GLU A 193 -1.76 -30.69 0.28
N GLU A 194 -2.10 -29.49 -0.20
CA GLU A 194 -2.52 -29.21 -1.57
C GLU A 194 -1.42 -28.52 -2.41
N THR A 195 -0.18 -28.49 -1.89
CA THR A 195 0.95 -27.88 -2.61
C THR A 195 1.18 -28.57 -3.96
N PRO A 196 1.21 -27.83 -5.09
CA PRO A 196 1.44 -28.42 -6.40
C PRO A 196 2.79 -29.12 -6.51
N TRP A 197 2.86 -30.23 -7.25
CA TRP A 197 4.11 -30.99 -7.47
C TRP A 197 5.24 -30.13 -8.07
N THR A 198 4.89 -29.08 -8.83
CA THR A 198 5.85 -28.13 -9.41
C THR A 198 6.56 -27.28 -8.37
N HIS A 199 6.06 -27.24 -7.13
CA HIS A 199 6.59 -26.43 -6.02
C HIS A 199 6.97 -27.31 -4.81
N GLY A 200 7.23 -28.60 -5.03
CA GLY A 200 7.64 -29.56 -4.00
C GLY A 200 6.60 -30.62 -3.66
N GLY A 201 5.35 -30.44 -4.12
CA GLY A 201 4.25 -31.37 -3.82
C GLY A 201 3.79 -31.29 -2.35
N PRO A 202 2.75 -32.05 -1.99
CA PRO A 202 2.36 -32.20 -0.59
C PRO A 202 3.56 -32.70 0.24
N PRO A 203 3.71 -32.24 1.49
CA PRO A 203 4.77 -32.76 2.36
C PRO A 203 4.67 -34.30 2.44
N GLY A 204 5.80 -34.98 2.27
CA GLY A 204 5.90 -36.43 2.52
C GLY A 204 5.78 -36.76 4.01
N GLU A 205 5.96 -38.03 4.40
CA GLU A 205 6.07 -38.40 5.83
C GLU A 205 7.05 -37.46 6.55
N GLU A 206 6.58 -36.82 7.62
CA GLU A 206 7.37 -35.85 8.39
C GLU A 206 8.73 -36.47 8.76
N PRO A 207 9.86 -35.93 8.28
CA PRO A 207 11.15 -36.34 8.82
C PRO A 207 11.13 -36.03 10.32
N ALA A 208 11.63 -36.97 11.14
CA ALA A 208 11.74 -36.77 12.57
C ALA A 208 12.36 -35.39 12.85
N PRO A 209 11.81 -34.62 13.83
CA PRO A 209 12.30 -33.27 14.09
C PRO A 209 13.81 -33.30 14.24
N GLU A 210 14.51 -32.52 13.40
CA GLU A 210 15.96 -32.38 13.55
C GLU A 210 16.23 -31.89 14.97
N PRO A 211 17.14 -32.53 15.72
CA PRO A 211 17.45 -32.10 17.07
C PRO A 211 17.94 -30.64 17.01
N ALA A 212 17.57 -29.85 18.03
CA ALA A 212 18.06 -28.50 18.16
C ALA A 212 19.60 -28.48 18.09
N ASP A 213 20.16 -27.44 17.44
CA ASP A 213 21.60 -27.25 17.44
C ASP A 213 22.09 -27.20 18.90
N PRO A 214 23.24 -27.84 19.22
CA PRO A 214 23.75 -27.86 20.58
C PRO A 214 24.07 -26.43 21.05
N VAL A 215 23.74 -26.13 22.30
CA VAL A 215 24.05 -24.84 22.94
C VAL A 215 25.54 -24.56 22.82
N THR A 216 25.88 -23.39 22.27
CA THR A 216 27.27 -22.93 22.13
C THR A 216 27.64 -21.98 23.28
N GLU A 217 28.94 -21.75 23.50
CA GLU A 217 29.41 -20.81 24.53
C GLU A 217 28.92 -19.36 24.29
N GLU A 218 28.57 -19.02 23.04
CA GLU A 218 28.04 -17.72 22.64
C GLU A 218 26.57 -17.51 23.09
N ASP A 219 25.82 -18.59 23.35
CA ASP A 219 24.41 -18.54 23.75
C ASP A 219 24.18 -18.28 25.24
N VAL A 220 25.26 -18.26 26.04
CA VAL A 220 25.23 -18.17 27.52
C VAL A 220 25.85 -16.86 28.06
N LEU A 221 26.21 -15.93 27.17
CA LEU A 221 26.77 -14.61 27.49
C LEU A 221 25.69 -13.52 27.54
#